data_AF-A0AAE0CX68-F1
#
_entry.id   AF-A0AAE0CX68-F1
#
_cell.length_a   1.000
_cell.length_b   1.000
_cell.length_c   1.000
_cell.angle_alpha   90.00
_cell.angle_beta   90.00
_cell.angle_gamma   90.00
#
_symmetry.space_group_name_H-M   'P 1'
#
loop_
_entity.id
_entity.type
_entity.pdbx_description
1 polymer ?
#
loop_
_entity_poly.entity_id
_entity_poly.type
_entity_poly.pdbx_seq_one_letter_code
_entity_poly.pdbx_strand_id
1 'polypeptide(L)'
;MSSSRSKKSSRKGQESTREHNYEGQYASPAGTESYYASSSTTAPTTADPGTPKQTVLKSKSIKSEGEITIQGPVEVAGSVRSGGNITFNGDFDVRDKVEAYGGIEVNGNLSCEGKMKAYDNINVAGYMSVGDKVKGFGKLKVTGTCEAKELEVYGNTTINGFLKCKKMTLYGTLTIIGENSGYQAEEEEKIWGAIISREEEARW
;
A
#
# COMPACT_ATOMS: atom_id res chain seq x y z
N MET A 1 -63.45 -24.49 -3.61
CA MET A 1 -61.99 -24.30 -3.40
C MET A 1 -61.83 -23.67 -2.02
N SER A 2 -61.49 -24.45 -0.97
CA SER A 2 -60.16 -24.99 -0.60
C SER A 2 -59.27 -23.91 0.07
N SER A 3 -58.75 -24.09 1.29
CA SER A 3 -58.80 -25.27 2.18
C SER A 3 -58.64 -24.92 3.68
N SER A 4 -58.95 -25.88 4.56
CA SER A 4 -58.43 -26.13 5.93
C SER A 4 -57.96 -24.92 6.80
N ARG A 5 -58.57 -24.58 7.96
CA ARG A 5 -58.85 -25.38 9.19
C ARG A 5 -57.54 -25.93 9.83
N SER A 6 -57.19 -25.75 11.11
CA SER A 6 -57.75 -24.96 12.25
C SER A 6 -56.91 -25.21 13.53
N LYS A 7 -56.78 -24.24 14.46
CA LYS A 7 -56.42 -24.37 15.91
C LYS A 7 -55.00 -24.93 16.20
N LYS A 8 -54.11 -24.28 16.97
CA LYS A 8 -54.09 -23.69 18.36
C LYS A 8 -53.29 -24.61 19.32
N SER A 9 -52.62 -23.99 20.32
CA SER A 9 -51.74 -24.62 21.34
C SER A 9 -50.37 -25.10 20.81
N SER A 10 -49.32 -25.24 21.62
CA SER A 10 -49.25 -25.23 23.11
C SER A 10 -48.04 -24.47 23.70
N ARG A 11 -47.90 -24.54 25.02
CA ARG A 11 -47.10 -23.71 25.94
C ARG A 11 -45.61 -24.13 26.06
N LYS A 12 -44.81 -23.16 26.54
CA LYS A 12 -43.62 -23.27 27.43
C LYS A 12 -42.63 -24.44 27.25
N GLY A 13 -41.38 -24.07 26.98
CA GLY A 13 -40.19 -24.69 27.57
C GLY A 13 -39.28 -23.60 28.13
N GLN A 14 -38.67 -23.82 29.30
CA GLN A 14 -37.52 -23.05 29.79
C GLN A 14 -36.34 -24.02 29.87
N GLU A 15 -35.22 -23.67 29.26
CA GLU A 15 -33.94 -24.33 29.46
C GLU A 15 -32.84 -23.28 29.40
N SER A 16 -31.82 -23.40 30.26
CA SER A 16 -30.87 -22.32 30.54
C SER A 16 -29.45 -22.66 30.06
N THR A 17 -28.94 -21.86 29.12
CA THR A 17 -27.55 -21.96 28.64
C THR A 17 -26.88 -20.59 28.60
N ARG A 18 -26.24 -20.25 29.74
CA ARG A 18 -25.18 -19.22 29.94
C ARG A 18 -24.99 -18.19 28.82
N GLU A 19 -25.52 -16.99 29.03
CA GLU A 19 -25.08 -15.80 28.30
C GLU A 19 -23.63 -15.47 28.70
N HIS A 20 -22.70 -15.55 27.74
CA HIS A 20 -21.35 -15.01 27.90
C HIS A 20 -21.31 -13.61 27.31
N ASN A 21 -21.44 -12.60 28.17
CA ASN A 21 -21.24 -11.20 27.81
C ASN A 21 -19.84 -11.02 27.21
N TYR A 22 -19.78 -10.51 25.99
CA TYR A 22 -18.59 -9.87 25.42
C TYR A 22 -18.91 -8.40 25.21
N GLU A 23 -18.60 -7.58 26.22
CA GLU A 23 -18.59 -6.12 26.08
C GLU A 23 -17.43 -5.70 25.18
N GLY A 24 -17.71 -5.59 23.88
CA GLY A 24 -16.79 -4.97 22.92
C GLY A 24 -16.69 -3.48 23.19
N GLN A 25 -15.77 -3.09 24.09
CA GLN A 25 -15.56 -1.69 24.48
C GLN A 25 -15.20 -0.82 23.28
N TYR A 26 -15.97 0.25 23.04
CA TYR A 26 -15.58 1.32 22.15
C TYR A 26 -14.44 2.12 22.79
N ALA A 27 -13.21 1.90 22.30
CA ALA A 27 -12.06 2.71 22.64
C ALA A 27 -11.62 3.52 21.42
N SER A 28 -11.83 4.83 21.47
CA SER A 28 -11.18 5.79 20.57
C SER A 28 -10.13 6.58 21.36
N PRO A 29 -8.84 6.44 21.04
CA PRO A 29 -7.83 7.44 21.35
C PRO A 29 -7.58 8.31 20.12
N ALA A 30 -7.47 9.63 20.31
CA ALA A 30 -6.78 10.47 19.34
C ALA A 30 -5.27 10.37 19.62
N GLY A 31 -4.50 9.84 18.67
CA GLY A 31 -3.06 9.69 18.80
C GLY A 31 -2.42 9.05 17.57
N THR A 32 -1.19 9.45 17.27
CA THR A 32 -0.37 8.85 16.20
C THR A 32 0.22 7.52 16.69
N GLU A 33 -0.56 6.45 16.62
CA GLU A 33 -0.07 5.10 16.93
C GLU A 33 0.69 4.49 15.74
N SER A 34 1.99 4.27 15.92
CA SER A 34 2.79 3.44 15.03
C SER A 34 2.42 1.98 15.22
N TYR A 35 1.64 1.43 14.27
CA TYR A 35 1.13 0.05 14.31
C TYR A 35 2.24 -1.01 14.24
N TYR A 36 2.79 -1.42 15.39
CA TYR A 36 3.60 -2.62 15.53
C TYR A 36 2.73 -3.87 15.39
N ALA A 37 2.98 -4.68 14.35
CA ALA A 37 2.25 -5.93 14.12
C ALA A 37 2.65 -7.02 15.14
N SER A 38 1.71 -7.39 16.01
CA SER A 38 1.83 -8.45 17.03
C SER A 38 0.44 -9.05 17.28
N SER A 39 0.19 -10.35 17.42
CA SER A 39 1.01 -11.57 17.22
C SER A 39 0.05 -12.69 16.70
N SER A 40 0.27 -14.00 16.63
CA SER A 40 1.28 -15.01 17.04
C SER A 40 1.10 -16.26 16.12
N THR A 41 1.54 -17.52 16.31
CA THR A 41 2.26 -18.28 17.37
C THR A 41 2.87 -19.54 16.74
N THR A 42 4.03 -20.02 17.21
CA THR A 42 4.43 -21.45 17.06
C THR A 42 5.43 -21.88 18.14
N ALA A 43 5.36 -23.16 18.53
CA ALA A 43 6.19 -23.78 19.58
C ALA A 43 7.51 -24.35 19.01
N PRO A 44 8.47 -24.82 19.82
CA PRO A 44 9.86 -24.94 19.39
C PRO A 44 10.14 -26.12 18.46
N THR A 45 11.09 -25.92 17.54
CA THR A 45 11.80 -26.98 16.81
C THR A 45 13.29 -26.80 17.06
N THR A 46 14.04 -27.89 17.16
CA THR A 46 15.46 -27.92 17.56
C THR A 46 16.35 -27.05 16.67
N ALA A 47 17.32 -26.38 17.29
CA ALA A 47 18.15 -25.37 16.63
C ALA A 47 19.20 -25.96 15.69
N ASP A 48 19.38 -25.30 14.54
CA ASP A 48 20.51 -25.46 13.63
C ASP A 48 21.30 -24.12 13.60
N PRO A 49 22.55 -24.08 14.11
CA PRO A 49 23.28 -22.83 14.33
C PRO A 49 24.15 -22.44 13.13
N GLY A 50 23.53 -22.02 12.01
CA GLY A 50 24.27 -21.73 10.77
C GLY A 50 23.85 -20.52 9.93
N THR A 51 22.65 -19.95 10.13
CA THR A 51 22.13 -18.86 9.27
C THR A 51 21.43 -17.77 10.08
N PRO A 52 21.71 -16.47 9.85
CA PRO A 52 20.85 -15.40 10.36
C PRO A 52 19.50 -15.46 9.65
N LYS A 53 18.49 -16.06 10.31
CA LYS A 53 17.11 -16.09 9.82
C LYS A 53 16.51 -14.69 9.91
N GLN A 54 16.74 -13.88 8.88
CA GLN A 54 16.10 -12.58 8.67
C GLN A 54 14.58 -12.80 8.72
N THR A 55 13.98 -12.38 9.83
CA THR A 55 12.61 -12.78 10.18
C THR A 55 11.64 -11.82 9.50
N VAL A 56 11.22 -12.17 8.28
CA VAL A 56 10.21 -11.44 7.52
C VAL A 56 8.88 -11.48 8.26
N LEU A 57 8.38 -10.30 8.63
CA LEU A 57 7.07 -10.16 9.25
C LEU A 57 6.00 -10.47 8.22
N LYS A 58 4.97 -11.24 8.59
CA LYS A 58 3.87 -11.60 7.68
C LYS A 58 2.55 -11.04 8.20
N SER A 59 1.90 -10.20 7.40
CA SER A 59 0.61 -9.57 7.69
C SER A 59 -0.47 -10.01 6.69
N LYS A 60 -1.72 -10.19 7.15
CA LYS A 60 -2.84 -10.47 6.25
C LYS A 60 -3.23 -9.24 5.43
N SER A 61 -3.28 -8.09 6.08
CA SER A 61 -3.53 -6.75 5.52
C SER A 61 -3.21 -5.74 6.62
N ILE A 62 -2.92 -4.49 6.25
CA ILE A 62 -2.62 -3.41 7.19
C ILE A 62 -3.58 -2.26 6.91
N LYS A 63 -4.27 -1.73 7.94
CA LYS A 63 -5.21 -0.62 7.79
C LYS A 63 -5.18 0.34 8.97
N SER A 64 -5.21 1.64 8.68
CA SER A 64 -5.36 2.75 9.64
C SER A 64 -6.33 3.79 9.06
N GLU A 65 -7.06 4.51 9.91
CA GLU A 65 -7.76 5.76 9.52
C GLU A 65 -6.83 6.99 9.60
N GLY A 66 -5.71 6.87 10.32
CA GLY A 66 -4.61 7.84 10.31
C GLY A 66 -3.47 7.38 9.40
N GLU A 67 -2.30 8.00 9.59
CA GLU A 67 -1.06 7.66 8.89
C GLU A 67 -0.56 6.24 9.24
N ILE A 68 0.35 5.72 8.43
CA ILE A 68 1.03 4.43 8.63
C ILE A 68 2.52 4.60 8.32
N THR A 69 3.38 4.21 9.26
CA THR A 69 4.81 4.00 9.00
C THR A 69 5.17 2.55 9.27
N ILE A 70 5.77 1.86 8.30
CA ILE A 70 6.15 0.46 8.39
C ILE A 70 7.68 0.32 8.25
N GLN A 71 8.26 -0.60 9.01
CA GLN A 71 9.67 -0.98 8.94
C GLN A 71 9.77 -2.41 8.39
N GLY A 72 10.56 -2.60 7.34
CA GLY A 72 10.79 -3.88 6.67
C GLY A 72 11.75 -4.82 7.40
N PRO A 73 11.85 -6.09 6.98
CA PRO A 73 11.13 -6.70 5.86
C PRO A 73 9.71 -7.18 6.22
N VAL A 74 8.71 -6.85 5.39
CA VAL A 74 7.30 -7.28 5.59
C VAL A 74 6.66 -7.85 4.32
N GLU A 75 6.07 -9.04 4.42
CA GLU A 75 5.08 -9.57 3.47
C GLU A 75 3.65 -9.20 3.90
N VAL A 76 2.86 -8.66 2.97
CA VAL A 76 1.44 -8.36 3.15
C VAL A 76 0.62 -9.15 2.14
N ALA A 77 -0.07 -10.19 2.60
CA ALA A 77 -0.88 -11.11 1.78
C ALA A 77 -2.22 -10.50 1.31
N GLY A 78 -2.33 -9.17 1.25
CA GLY A 78 -3.54 -8.40 1.00
C GLY A 78 -3.19 -6.92 0.88
N SER A 79 -4.09 -6.02 1.28
CA SER A 79 -3.86 -4.57 1.09
C SER A 79 -3.04 -3.92 2.23
N VAL A 80 -2.41 -2.79 1.90
CA VAL A 80 -2.08 -1.71 2.86
C VAL A 80 -3.00 -0.51 2.56
N ARG A 81 -3.73 0.01 3.54
CA ARG A 81 -4.67 1.14 3.34
C ARG A 81 -4.62 2.16 4.47
N SER A 82 -4.48 3.44 4.15
CA SER A 82 -4.39 4.54 5.14
C SER A 82 -5.36 5.68 4.83
N GLY A 83 -6.00 6.21 5.87
CA GLY A 83 -6.73 7.48 5.82
C GLY A 83 -5.82 8.72 5.80
N GLY A 84 -4.52 8.55 6.05
CA GLY A 84 -3.47 9.55 5.87
C GLY A 84 -2.36 9.07 4.93
N ASN A 85 -1.11 9.39 5.27
CA ASN A 85 0.09 9.01 4.53
C ASN A 85 0.49 7.54 4.79
N ILE A 86 1.22 6.93 3.85
CA ILE A 86 1.92 5.64 4.07
C ILE A 86 3.42 5.80 3.78
N THR A 87 4.27 5.56 4.77
CA THR A 87 5.72 5.46 4.59
C THR A 87 6.21 4.02 4.78
N PHE A 88 6.82 3.47 3.74
CA PHE A 88 7.50 2.18 3.73
C PHE A 88 9.01 2.40 3.88
N ASN A 89 9.65 1.86 4.93
CA ASN A 89 11.11 1.91 5.09
C ASN A 89 11.69 0.48 5.09
N GLY A 90 12.59 0.15 4.16
CA GLY A 90 13.10 -1.22 3.96
C GLY A 90 12.37 -2.02 2.86
N ASP A 91 12.29 -3.34 3.02
CA ASP A 91 11.78 -4.26 1.98
C ASP A 91 10.32 -4.69 2.20
N PHE A 92 9.52 -4.71 1.12
CA PHE A 92 8.09 -5.01 1.17
C PHE A 92 7.57 -5.81 -0.04
N ASP A 93 6.67 -6.77 0.22
CA ASP A 93 5.86 -7.49 -0.78
C ASP A 93 4.37 -7.34 -0.45
N VAL A 94 3.55 -6.85 -1.38
CA VAL A 94 2.12 -6.54 -1.18
C VAL A 94 1.25 -7.15 -2.29
N ARG A 95 0.46 -8.19 -1.97
CA ARG A 95 -0.24 -9.00 -2.99
C ARG A 95 -1.56 -8.47 -3.55
N ASP A 96 -2.03 -7.32 -3.06
CA ASP A 96 -3.28 -6.70 -3.56
C ASP A 96 -3.04 -5.23 -3.93
N LYS A 97 -3.15 -4.31 -2.98
CA LYS A 97 -2.99 -2.89 -3.25
C LYS A 97 -2.48 -2.07 -2.09
N VAL A 98 -1.84 -0.96 -2.44
CA VAL A 98 -1.49 0.14 -1.55
C VAL A 98 -2.40 1.33 -1.86
N GLU A 99 -3.16 1.83 -0.88
CA GLU A 99 -4.05 2.98 -1.06
C GLU A 99 -3.96 3.96 0.13
N ALA A 100 -3.43 5.16 -0.13
CA ALA A 100 -3.34 6.26 0.82
C ALA A 100 -4.30 7.39 0.44
N TYR A 101 -5.04 7.93 1.41
CA TYR A 101 -5.78 9.19 1.26
C TYR A 101 -4.87 10.43 1.41
N GLY A 102 -3.66 10.26 1.93
CA GLY A 102 -2.54 11.19 1.77
C GLY A 102 -1.60 10.76 0.64
N GLY A 103 -0.30 10.96 0.87
CA GLY A 103 0.79 10.54 -0.01
C GLY A 103 1.32 9.13 0.30
N ILE A 104 2.22 8.66 -0.56
CA ILE A 104 2.98 7.41 -0.37
C ILE A 104 4.47 7.71 -0.48
N GLU A 105 5.24 7.22 0.48
CA GLU A 105 6.70 7.30 0.52
C GLU A 105 7.31 5.89 0.57
N VAL A 106 8.28 5.62 -0.30
CA VAL A 106 8.97 4.33 -0.43
C VAL A 106 10.46 4.55 -0.27
N ASN A 107 10.99 4.24 0.90
CA ASN A 107 12.40 4.38 1.28
C ASN A 107 13.04 2.98 1.38
N GLY A 108 13.38 2.37 0.24
CA GLY A 108 13.80 0.97 0.16
C GLY A 108 13.24 0.27 -1.07
N ASN A 109 12.73 -0.96 -0.89
CA ASN A 109 12.24 -1.81 -1.97
C ASN A 109 10.75 -2.17 -1.75
N LEU A 110 9.86 -1.84 -2.69
CA LEU A 110 8.44 -2.20 -2.62
C LEU A 110 7.97 -2.92 -3.89
N SER A 111 7.60 -4.19 -3.73
CA SER A 111 6.82 -4.98 -4.69
C SER A 111 5.34 -4.89 -4.35
N CYS A 112 4.50 -4.57 -5.33
CA CYS A 112 3.04 -4.61 -5.20
C CYS A 112 2.42 -5.31 -6.43
N GLU A 113 1.82 -6.49 -6.24
CA GLU A 113 1.30 -7.31 -7.37
C GLU A 113 0.16 -6.61 -8.13
N GLY A 114 -0.69 -5.84 -7.44
CA GLY A 114 -1.82 -5.13 -8.04
C GLY A 114 -1.61 -3.62 -8.21
N LYS A 115 -2.26 -2.81 -7.36
CA LYS A 115 -2.43 -1.36 -7.59
C LYS A 115 -1.84 -0.50 -6.48
N MET A 116 -1.30 0.66 -6.87
CA MET A 116 -0.91 1.73 -5.95
C MET A 116 -1.69 3.01 -6.24
N LYS A 117 -2.18 3.67 -5.19
CA LYS A 117 -2.92 4.93 -5.32
C LYS A 117 -2.65 5.87 -4.14
N ALA A 118 -2.26 7.09 -4.46
CA ALA A 118 -2.13 8.19 -3.50
C ALA A 118 -3.01 9.37 -3.95
N TYR A 119 -3.68 10.01 -2.99
CA TYR A 119 -4.45 11.24 -3.25
C TYR A 119 -3.59 12.51 -3.12
N ASP A 120 -2.40 12.41 -2.52
CA ASP A 120 -1.35 13.43 -2.59
C ASP A 120 -0.11 12.88 -3.34
N ASN A 121 1.10 13.32 -2.99
CA ASN A 121 2.35 13.00 -3.67
C ASN A 121 2.77 11.53 -3.50
N ILE A 122 3.52 11.01 -4.48
CA ILE A 122 4.25 9.74 -4.39
C ILE A 122 5.76 10.06 -4.45
N ASN A 123 6.51 9.60 -3.45
CA ASN A 123 7.97 9.71 -3.40
C ASN A 123 8.61 8.31 -3.34
N VAL A 124 9.51 8.03 -4.27
CA VAL A 124 10.29 6.78 -4.33
C VAL A 124 11.76 7.12 -4.13
N ALA A 125 12.39 6.51 -3.13
CA ALA A 125 13.81 6.55 -2.83
C ALA A 125 14.33 5.11 -2.70
N GLY A 126 14.74 4.52 -3.82
CA GLY A 126 15.05 3.09 -3.93
C GLY A 126 14.39 2.44 -5.15
N TYR A 127 13.75 1.29 -4.96
CA TYR A 127 13.05 0.53 -6.02
C TYR A 127 11.56 0.35 -5.69
N MET A 128 10.69 0.60 -6.67
CA MET A 128 9.27 0.34 -6.58
C MET A 128 8.80 -0.39 -7.84
N SER A 129 8.04 -1.49 -7.68
CA SER A 129 7.43 -2.23 -8.79
C SER A 129 5.95 -2.50 -8.53
N VAL A 130 5.10 -2.16 -9.49
CA VAL A 130 3.63 -2.24 -9.37
C VAL A 130 3.02 -2.96 -10.57
N GLY A 131 2.52 -4.18 -10.34
CA GLY A 131 2.13 -5.12 -11.40
C GLY A 131 0.94 -4.69 -12.28
N ASP A 132 0.05 -3.82 -11.80
CA ASP A 132 -1.04 -3.25 -12.60
C ASP A 132 -0.94 -1.73 -12.78
N LYS A 133 -1.25 -0.92 -11.76
CA LYS A 133 -1.37 0.54 -11.95
C LYS A 133 -0.95 1.37 -10.76
N VAL A 134 -0.13 2.39 -11.02
CA VAL A 134 0.14 3.53 -10.14
C VAL A 134 -0.76 4.70 -10.55
N LYS A 135 -1.53 5.26 -9.60
CA LYS A 135 -2.28 6.51 -9.80
C LYS A 135 -1.98 7.52 -8.69
N GLY A 136 -1.31 8.62 -9.03
CA GLY A 136 -1.00 9.72 -8.12
C GLY A 136 -1.80 10.98 -8.48
N PHE A 137 -2.51 11.57 -7.52
CA PHE A 137 -3.18 12.85 -7.73
C PHE A 137 -2.27 14.05 -7.42
N GLY A 138 -1.28 13.90 -6.53
CA GLY A 138 -0.19 14.86 -6.35
C GLY A 138 0.95 14.68 -7.36
N LYS A 139 2.15 15.13 -6.99
CA LYS A 139 3.39 14.96 -7.75
C LYS A 139 3.91 13.53 -7.65
N LEU A 140 4.76 13.13 -8.59
CA LEU A 140 5.61 11.94 -8.48
C LEU A 140 7.08 12.37 -8.42
N LYS A 141 7.85 11.96 -7.40
CA LYS A 141 9.32 12.01 -7.41
C LYS A 141 9.87 10.58 -7.38
N VAL A 142 10.76 10.27 -8.32
CA VAL A 142 11.51 9.01 -8.38
C VAL A 142 12.99 9.33 -8.21
N THR A 143 13.60 8.75 -7.18
CA THR A 143 15.03 8.81 -6.84
C THR A 143 15.54 7.38 -6.75
N GLY A 144 16.01 6.83 -7.88
CA GLY A 144 16.15 5.38 -8.08
C GLY A 144 15.23 4.87 -9.18
N THR A 145 14.52 3.76 -8.97
CA THR A 145 13.77 3.07 -10.03
C THR A 145 12.28 2.90 -9.69
N CYS A 146 11.41 3.23 -10.65
CA CYS A 146 9.96 3.02 -10.57
C CYS A 146 9.49 2.22 -11.79
N GLU A 147 8.96 1.01 -11.57
CA GLU A 147 8.35 0.16 -12.59
C GLU A 147 6.84 0.02 -12.36
N ALA A 148 6.02 0.24 -13.39
CA ALA A 148 4.58 0.04 -13.31
C ALA A 148 4.01 -0.41 -14.67
N LYS A 149 2.98 -1.26 -14.72
CA LYS A 149 2.34 -1.56 -16.01
C LYS A 149 1.62 -0.31 -16.57
N GLU A 150 0.77 0.35 -15.80
CA GLU A 150 0.21 1.66 -16.13
C GLU A 150 0.61 2.72 -15.09
N LEU A 151 1.01 3.91 -15.55
CA LEU A 151 1.28 5.08 -14.71
C LEU A 151 0.35 6.23 -15.09
N GLU A 152 -0.34 6.81 -14.11
CA GLU A 152 -1.21 7.97 -14.29
C GLU A 152 -0.97 9.00 -13.17
N VAL A 153 -0.40 10.16 -13.51
CA VAL A 153 -0.03 11.22 -12.54
C VAL A 153 -0.64 12.55 -12.94
N TYR A 154 -1.34 13.20 -12.00
CA TYR A 154 -2.01 14.49 -12.24
C TYR A 154 -1.13 15.71 -11.91
N GLY A 155 -0.19 15.58 -10.96
CA GLY A 155 0.85 16.58 -10.71
C GLY A 155 2.05 16.45 -11.65
N ASN A 156 3.11 17.20 -11.33
CA ASN A 156 4.40 17.10 -12.02
C ASN A 156 5.13 15.80 -11.64
N THR A 157 5.88 15.24 -12.59
CA THR A 157 6.77 14.09 -12.38
C THR A 157 8.22 14.55 -12.41
N THR A 158 9.04 14.09 -11.46
CA THR A 158 10.48 14.34 -11.41
C THR A 158 11.23 13.02 -11.28
N ILE A 159 12.22 12.79 -12.14
CA ILE A 159 13.00 11.55 -12.23
C ILE A 159 14.48 11.86 -12.07
N ASN A 160 15.10 11.25 -11.06
CA ASN A 160 16.53 11.14 -10.85
C ASN A 160 16.85 9.64 -10.69
N GLY A 161 17.18 8.98 -11.80
CA GLY A 161 17.12 7.52 -11.97
C GLY A 161 16.18 7.12 -13.11
N PHE A 162 15.47 6.00 -12.99
CA PHE A 162 14.73 5.38 -14.10
C PHE A 162 13.24 5.15 -13.81
N LEU A 163 12.38 5.42 -14.80
CA LEU A 163 10.96 5.12 -14.75
C LEU A 163 10.55 4.25 -15.93
N LYS A 164 10.11 3.01 -15.66
CA LYS A 164 9.62 2.09 -16.70
C LYS A 164 8.12 1.88 -16.60
N CYS A 165 7.41 2.01 -17.71
CA CYS A 165 6.03 1.54 -17.78
C CYS A 165 5.60 1.09 -19.18
N LYS A 166 4.43 0.46 -19.28
CA LYS A 166 3.81 0.15 -20.58
C LYS A 166 3.03 1.37 -21.09
N LYS A 167 2.18 1.94 -20.24
CA LYS A 167 1.41 3.15 -20.57
C LYS A 167 1.69 4.25 -19.57
N MET A 168 2.10 5.42 -20.07
CA MET A 168 2.35 6.61 -19.28
C MET A 168 1.34 7.70 -19.62
N THR A 169 0.67 8.25 -18.60
CA THR A 169 -0.17 9.45 -18.73
C THR A 169 0.19 10.45 -17.63
N LEU A 170 0.85 11.54 -18.02
CA LEU A 170 1.26 12.63 -17.13
C LEU A 170 0.52 13.91 -17.53
N TYR A 171 -0.26 14.48 -16.60
CA TYR A 171 -0.96 15.75 -16.85
C TYR A 171 -0.11 16.97 -16.47
N GLY A 172 0.89 16.82 -15.60
CA GLY A 172 1.86 17.85 -15.26
C GLY A 172 3.14 17.82 -16.11
N THR A 173 4.10 18.65 -15.70
CA THR A 173 5.46 18.70 -16.29
C THR A 173 6.25 17.45 -15.94
N LEU A 174 6.96 16.88 -16.91
CA LEU A 174 7.98 15.84 -16.70
C LEU A 174 9.36 16.50 -16.61
N THR A 175 10.08 16.26 -15.51
CA THR A 175 11.47 16.71 -15.34
C THR A 175 12.40 15.50 -15.13
N ILE A 176 13.47 15.42 -15.92
CA ILE A 176 14.51 14.40 -15.86
C ILE A 176 15.80 15.07 -15.39
N ILE A 177 16.51 14.50 -14.43
CA ILE A 177 17.65 15.13 -13.75
C ILE A 177 18.83 14.16 -13.68
N GLY A 178 19.97 14.56 -14.26
CA GLY A 178 21.20 13.76 -14.34
C GLY A 178 21.31 12.97 -15.65
N GLU A 179 22.54 12.80 -16.15
CA GLU A 179 22.85 12.16 -17.44
C GLU A 179 22.39 10.69 -17.55
N ASN A 180 22.38 9.98 -16.41
CA ASN A 180 21.98 8.57 -16.32
C ASN A 180 20.49 8.38 -16.01
N SER A 181 19.71 9.47 -16.06
CA SER A 181 18.28 9.45 -15.74
C SER A 181 17.41 9.43 -16.99
N GLY A 182 16.25 8.79 -16.90
CA GLY A 182 15.32 8.71 -18.01
C GLY A 182 14.07 7.90 -17.72
N TYR A 183 13.30 7.64 -18.77
CA TYR A 183 12.12 6.80 -18.68
C TYR A 183 11.94 5.96 -19.95
N GLN A 184 11.07 4.95 -19.87
CA GLN A 184 10.65 4.15 -21.02
C GLN A 184 9.14 3.87 -20.92
N ALA A 185 8.39 4.21 -21.97
CA ALA A 185 7.01 3.80 -22.18
C ALA A 185 6.96 2.78 -23.34
N GLU A 186 6.47 1.56 -23.10
CA GLU A 186 6.50 0.47 -24.10
C GLU A 186 5.32 0.45 -25.09
N GLU A 187 4.15 0.94 -24.70
CA GLU A 187 2.88 0.82 -25.45
C GLU A 187 2.20 2.17 -25.72
N GLU A 188 2.23 3.10 -24.75
CA GLU A 188 1.57 4.41 -24.89
C GLU A 188 2.28 5.50 -24.06
N GLU A 189 2.50 6.68 -24.65
CA GLU A 189 2.95 7.88 -23.96
C GLU A 189 1.97 9.03 -24.19
N LYS A 190 1.54 9.69 -23.10
CA LYS A 190 0.76 10.93 -23.11
C LYS A 190 1.29 11.88 -22.04
N ILE A 191 1.96 12.95 -22.46
CA ILE A 191 2.46 14.00 -21.56
C ILE A 191 1.81 15.32 -21.98
N TRP A 192 1.06 15.95 -21.08
CA TRP A 192 0.34 17.21 -21.34
C TRP A 192 1.11 18.46 -20.88
N GLY A 193 2.06 18.30 -19.95
CA GLY A 193 2.99 19.36 -19.56
C GLY A 193 4.25 19.40 -20.42
N ALA A 194 5.18 20.31 -20.08
CA ALA A 194 6.50 20.33 -20.71
C ALA A 194 7.34 19.09 -20.31
N ILE A 195 8.27 18.69 -21.19
CA ILE A 195 9.36 17.77 -20.87
C ILE A 195 10.63 18.61 -20.69
N ILE A 196 11.35 18.41 -19.59
CA ILE A 196 12.52 19.20 -19.20
C ILE A 196 13.64 18.25 -18.77
N SER A 197 14.82 18.35 -19.38
CA SER A 197 16.03 17.66 -18.93
C SER A 197 16.98 18.65 -18.23
N ARG A 198 17.69 18.21 -17.19
CA ARG A 198 18.68 19.01 -16.43
C ARG A 198 19.85 18.13 -15.99
N GLU A 199 21.03 18.72 -15.83
CA GLU A 199 22.23 18.01 -15.35
C GLU A 199 22.24 17.87 -13.82
N GLU A 200 21.88 18.92 -13.07
CA GLU A 200 21.72 18.90 -11.60
C GLU A 200 20.27 19.17 -11.13
N GLU A 201 19.94 18.75 -9.91
CA GLU A 201 18.76 19.28 -9.20
C GLU A 201 18.97 20.78 -8.96
N ALA A 202 17.95 21.60 -9.26
CA ALA A 202 18.08 23.05 -9.16
C ALA A 202 18.22 23.50 -7.71
N ARG A 203 19.46 23.81 -7.32
CA ARG A 203 19.79 24.43 -6.03
C ARG A 203 19.14 25.81 -5.94
N TRP A 204 18.46 26.06 -4.83
CA TRP A 204 17.78 27.31 -4.48
C TRP A 204 18.24 27.78 -3.09
#